data_AF-A0A4S2FKJ5-F1
#
_entry.id   AF-A0A4S2FKJ5-F1
#
_cell.length_a   1.000
_cell.length_b   1.000
_cell.length_c   1.000
_cell.angle_alpha   90.00
_cell.angle_beta   90.00
_cell.angle_gamma   90.00
#
_symmetry.space_group_name_H-M   'P 1'
#
loop_
_entity.id
_entity.type
_entity.pdbx_description
1 polymer ?
#
loop_
_entity_poly.entity_id
_entity_poly.type
_entity_poly.pdbx_seq_one_letter_code
_entity_poly.pdbx_strand_id
1 'polypeptide(L)'
;MMNKEKTLFIFEGAKTEDKLIEKLEYNFLGKTNAIKCVFDAEIYQLYRAIKEEKEFSIDIVSLLKERTAENAKILEDYTRDSFAYIYLFFDYDAHSTLADDDKIKEMLSFFNDETEEGMLYICYPMVEAIRHFKDLESFKSLTVKCKRRNCPYKDECHDKGECLKEPHYKSIAAADSKPQLSNVNSYTKTIWQELITAHLCKANDLVNDAFTLPTSLISQETIFLKQLEKHICHKCPEVAVLSAFPLYVLDYFGCKRTITKLNS
;
A
#
# COMPACT_ATOMS: atom_id res chain seq x y z
N MET A 1 -5.34 20.26 -16.02
CA MET A 1 -5.74 19.48 -17.20
C MET A 1 -6.34 18.18 -16.67
N MET A 2 -7.59 17.86 -16.99
CA MET A 2 -8.13 16.53 -16.71
C MET A 2 -7.32 15.55 -17.56
N ASN A 3 -6.69 14.56 -16.94
CA ASN A 3 -6.01 13.52 -17.70
C ASN A 3 -7.10 12.77 -18.49
N LYS A 4 -7.03 12.83 -19.84
CA LYS A 4 -8.00 12.12 -20.70
C LYS A 4 -7.78 10.60 -20.63
N GLU A 5 -6.56 10.22 -20.32
CA GLU A 5 -6.09 8.86 -20.15
C GLU A 5 -6.79 8.20 -18.96
N LYS A 6 -7.23 6.95 -19.16
CA LYS A 6 -7.92 6.19 -18.10
C LYS A 6 -6.90 5.49 -17.23
N THR A 7 -7.17 5.50 -15.93
CA THR A 7 -6.39 4.79 -14.92
C THR A 7 -7.22 3.64 -14.34
N LEU A 8 -6.60 2.49 -14.12
CA LEU A 8 -7.19 1.38 -13.37
C LEU A 8 -6.53 1.31 -11.98
N PHE A 9 -7.35 1.43 -10.95
CA PHE A 9 -6.94 1.13 -9.57
C PHE A 9 -7.43 -0.25 -9.18
N ILE A 10 -6.51 -1.06 -8.64
CA ILE A 10 -6.78 -2.42 -8.18
C ILE A 10 -6.47 -2.47 -6.69
N PHE A 11 -7.47 -2.84 -5.90
CA PHE A 11 -7.36 -2.92 -4.44
C PHE A 11 -7.49 -4.36 -3.95
N GLU A 12 -6.79 -4.68 -2.88
CA GLU A 12 -6.97 -5.94 -2.15
C GLU A 12 -8.41 -6.07 -1.62
N GLY A 13 -8.89 -5.09 -0.86
CA GLY A 13 -10.24 -5.06 -0.28
C GLY A 13 -11.15 -3.98 -0.87
N ALA A 14 -12.47 -4.19 -0.72
CA ALA A 14 -13.49 -3.32 -1.31
C ALA A 14 -13.83 -2.05 -0.51
N LYS A 15 -13.67 -2.09 0.83
CA LYS A 15 -14.35 -1.11 1.70
C LYS A 15 -13.47 0.07 2.11
N THR A 16 -12.23 -0.20 2.48
CA THR A 16 -11.38 0.82 3.12
C THR A 16 -10.65 1.62 2.04
N GLU A 17 -10.10 0.92 1.06
CA GLU A 17 -9.27 1.42 -0.01
C GLU A 17 -10.07 2.31 -0.97
N ASP A 18 -11.26 1.87 -1.40
CA ASP A 18 -12.14 2.65 -2.28
C ASP A 18 -12.50 4.01 -1.65
N LYS A 19 -12.83 4.01 -0.35
CA LYS A 19 -13.12 5.25 0.38
C LYS A 19 -11.88 6.11 0.57
N LEU A 20 -10.71 5.52 0.83
CA LEU A 20 -9.46 6.25 0.94
C LEU A 20 -9.14 6.97 -0.36
N ILE A 21 -9.20 6.27 -1.50
CA ILE A 21 -8.90 6.88 -2.79
C ILE A 21 -9.96 7.94 -3.15
N GLU A 22 -11.25 7.69 -2.89
CA GLU A 22 -12.31 8.69 -3.12
C GLU A 22 -12.05 9.99 -2.32
N LYS A 23 -11.70 9.87 -1.03
CA LYS A 23 -11.40 11.04 -0.20
C LYS A 23 -10.08 11.68 -0.55
N LEU A 24 -9.07 10.92 -0.98
CA LEU A 24 -7.80 11.45 -1.45
C LEU A 24 -7.98 12.22 -2.78
N GLU A 25 -8.80 11.71 -3.69
CA GLU A 25 -9.19 12.37 -4.93
C GLU A 25 -9.92 13.68 -4.65
N TYR A 26 -10.93 13.64 -3.78
CA TYR A 26 -11.72 14.80 -3.42
C TYR A 26 -10.90 15.91 -2.73
N ASN A 27 -10.03 15.54 -1.78
CA ASN A 27 -9.30 16.51 -0.96
C ASN A 27 -7.95 16.94 -1.54
N PHE A 28 -7.30 16.11 -2.38
CA PHE A 28 -5.89 16.30 -2.71
C PHE A 28 -5.53 16.13 -4.19
N LEU A 29 -5.90 15.01 -4.83
CA LEU A 29 -5.51 14.70 -6.21
C LEU A 29 -6.29 15.54 -7.24
N GLY A 30 -7.56 15.80 -6.95
CA GLY A 30 -8.56 16.28 -7.91
C GLY A 30 -9.22 15.13 -8.66
N LYS A 31 -10.20 15.46 -9.51
CA LYS A 31 -10.94 14.47 -10.30
C LYS A 31 -10.01 13.74 -11.28
N THR A 32 -9.93 12.43 -11.12
CA THR A 32 -9.21 11.49 -12.01
C THR A 32 -10.20 10.87 -13.01
N ASN A 33 -9.68 10.26 -14.08
CA ASN A 33 -10.45 9.39 -14.97
C ASN A 33 -10.19 7.92 -14.60
N ALA A 34 -10.44 7.59 -13.33
CA ALA A 34 -10.09 6.30 -12.77
C ALA A 34 -11.28 5.33 -12.69
N ILE A 35 -11.03 4.08 -13.07
CA ILE A 35 -11.88 2.93 -12.77
C ILE A 35 -11.27 2.18 -11.60
N LYS A 36 -12.11 1.72 -10.67
CA LYS A 36 -11.69 1.05 -9.43
C LYS A 36 -12.22 -0.37 -9.45
N CYS A 37 -11.34 -1.33 -9.20
CA CYS A 37 -11.66 -2.74 -9.12
C CYS A 37 -11.09 -3.34 -7.84
N VAL A 38 -11.73 -4.40 -7.36
CA VAL A 38 -11.33 -5.12 -6.15
C VAL A 38 -10.91 -6.52 -6.55
N PHE A 39 -9.73 -6.95 -6.11
CA PHE A 39 -9.28 -8.31 -6.34
C PHE A 39 -9.84 -9.31 -5.32
N ASP A 40 -10.10 -8.87 -4.08
CA ASP A 40 -10.69 -9.68 -2.99
C ASP A 40 -9.84 -10.90 -2.66
N ALA A 41 -8.52 -10.69 -2.61
CA ALA A 41 -7.53 -11.64 -2.14
C ALA A 41 -6.17 -10.95 -1.98
N GLU A 42 -5.28 -11.61 -1.25
CA GLU A 42 -3.90 -11.19 -1.08
C GLU A 42 -3.16 -11.16 -2.43
N ILE A 43 -2.18 -10.24 -2.57
CA ILE A 43 -1.40 -10.07 -3.79
C ILE A 43 -0.73 -11.37 -4.30
N TYR A 44 -0.37 -12.27 -3.39
CA TYR A 44 0.24 -13.55 -3.72
C TYR A 44 -0.66 -14.41 -4.63
N GLN A 45 -1.98 -14.33 -4.49
CA GLN A 45 -2.91 -15.06 -5.35
C GLN A 45 -3.01 -14.42 -6.75
N LEU A 46 -2.99 -13.09 -6.83
CA LEU A 46 -2.95 -12.37 -8.11
C LEU A 46 -1.69 -12.75 -8.88
N TYR A 47 -0.55 -12.72 -8.20
CA TYR A 47 0.73 -13.02 -8.82
C TYR A 47 0.81 -14.46 -9.34
N ARG A 48 0.33 -15.44 -8.59
CA ARG A 48 0.26 -16.83 -9.06
C ARG A 48 -0.64 -16.98 -10.29
N ALA A 49 -1.81 -16.34 -10.27
CA ALA A 49 -2.75 -16.39 -11.38
C ALA A 49 -2.18 -15.78 -12.68
N ILE A 50 -1.33 -14.76 -12.57
CA ILE A 50 -0.67 -14.13 -13.72
C ILE A 50 0.59 -14.90 -14.16
N LYS A 51 1.44 -15.33 -13.23
CA LYS A 51 2.77 -15.89 -13.53
C LYS A 51 2.83 -17.42 -13.58
N GLU A 52 2.13 -18.11 -12.69
CA GLU A 52 2.30 -19.56 -12.48
C GLU A 52 1.24 -20.40 -13.21
N GLU A 53 0.02 -19.88 -13.41
CA GLU A 53 -1.12 -20.73 -13.77
C GLU A 53 -1.51 -20.80 -15.26
N LYS A 54 -0.92 -20.04 -16.20
CA LYS A 54 -1.40 -20.07 -17.61
C LYS A 54 -0.33 -20.10 -18.70
N GLU A 55 -0.49 -21.09 -19.60
CA GLU A 55 0.22 -21.31 -20.87
C GLU A 55 -0.11 -20.23 -21.93
N PHE A 56 -1.09 -19.38 -21.66
CA PHE A 56 -1.48 -18.19 -22.42
C PHE A 56 -1.51 -16.98 -21.48
N SER A 57 -0.82 -15.90 -21.85
CA SER A 57 -0.77 -14.64 -21.07
C SER A 57 -2.18 -14.03 -20.95
N ILE A 58 -2.85 -14.23 -19.82
CA ILE A 58 -4.08 -13.49 -19.51
C ILE A 58 -3.68 -12.13 -18.95
N ASP A 59 -4.21 -11.06 -19.54
CA ASP A 59 -3.97 -9.72 -19.03
C ASP A 59 -4.77 -9.47 -17.73
N ILE A 60 -4.31 -8.50 -16.95
CA ILE A 60 -4.89 -8.18 -15.64
C ILE A 60 -6.38 -7.76 -15.70
N VAL A 61 -6.84 -7.14 -16.80
CA VAL A 61 -8.25 -6.73 -16.95
C VAL A 61 -9.13 -7.95 -17.17
N SER A 62 -8.70 -8.89 -18.02
CA SER A 62 -9.39 -10.16 -18.23
C SER A 62 -9.48 -10.97 -16.94
N LEU A 63 -8.38 -11.03 -16.17
CA LEU A 63 -8.34 -11.69 -14.87
C LEU A 63 -9.32 -11.04 -13.86
N LEU A 64 -9.40 -9.71 -13.82
CA LEU A 64 -10.34 -9.01 -12.94
C LEU A 64 -11.80 -9.29 -13.31
N LYS A 65 -12.14 -9.39 -14.60
CA LYS A 65 -13.49 -9.76 -15.06
C LYS A 65 -13.91 -11.14 -14.58
N GLU A 66 -12.99 -12.10 -14.59
CA GLU A 66 -13.25 -13.45 -14.10
C GLU A 66 -13.36 -13.51 -12.57
N ARG A 67 -12.75 -12.55 -11.86
CA ARG A 67 -12.64 -12.58 -10.41
C ARG A 67 -13.96 -12.34 -9.68
N THR A 68 -14.73 -11.33 -10.09
CA THR A 68 -16.01 -10.99 -9.45
C THR A 68 -17.04 -10.52 -10.47
N ALA A 69 -18.33 -10.78 -10.20
CA ALA A 69 -19.42 -10.30 -11.05
C ALA A 69 -19.48 -8.75 -11.12
N GLU A 70 -19.04 -8.07 -10.06
CA GLU A 70 -18.98 -6.62 -10.03
C GLU A 70 -17.88 -6.08 -10.95
N ASN A 71 -16.67 -6.66 -10.90
CA ASN A 71 -15.61 -6.31 -11.85
C ASN A 71 -16.01 -6.66 -13.29
N ALA A 72 -16.65 -7.80 -13.54
CA ALA A 72 -17.14 -8.18 -14.87
C ALA A 72 -18.05 -7.10 -15.46
N LYS A 73 -18.93 -6.53 -14.63
CA LYS A 73 -19.84 -5.44 -15.02
C LYS A 73 -19.12 -4.10 -15.19
N ILE A 74 -18.23 -3.73 -14.25
CA ILE A 74 -17.46 -2.47 -14.33
C ILE A 74 -16.58 -2.44 -15.57
N LEU A 75 -15.97 -3.59 -15.89
CA LEU A 75 -15.00 -3.74 -16.97
C LEU A 75 -15.61 -4.25 -18.28
N GLU A 76 -16.94 -4.41 -18.39
CA GLU A 76 -17.62 -5.06 -19.52
C GLU A 76 -17.07 -4.60 -20.88
N ASP A 77 -17.05 -3.28 -21.09
CA ASP A 77 -16.60 -2.61 -22.32
C ASP A 77 -15.09 -2.30 -22.38
N TYR A 78 -14.31 -2.77 -21.41
CA TYR A 78 -12.88 -2.45 -21.26
C TYR A 78 -11.98 -3.64 -21.56
N THR A 79 -10.83 -3.36 -22.16
CA THR A 79 -9.70 -4.27 -22.33
C THR A 79 -8.46 -3.69 -21.64
N ARG A 80 -7.36 -4.44 -21.56
CA ARG A 80 -6.07 -3.89 -21.07
C ARG A 80 -5.71 -2.57 -21.74
N ASP A 81 -5.81 -2.49 -23.06
CA ASP A 81 -5.47 -1.29 -23.86
C ASP A 81 -6.38 -0.07 -23.59
N SER A 82 -7.48 -0.26 -22.88
CA SER A 82 -8.36 0.85 -22.50
C SER A 82 -7.78 1.73 -21.39
N PHE A 83 -6.73 1.26 -20.71
CA PHE A 83 -6.09 1.92 -19.58
C PHE A 83 -4.65 2.31 -19.93
N ALA A 84 -4.33 3.58 -19.71
CA ALA A 84 -2.96 4.07 -19.85
C ALA A 84 -2.10 3.74 -18.63
N TYR A 85 -2.73 3.67 -17.45
CA TYR A 85 -2.06 3.46 -16.18
C TYR A 85 -2.79 2.42 -15.35
N ILE A 86 -2.05 1.51 -14.73
CA ILE A 86 -2.55 0.50 -13.80
C ILE A 86 -1.76 0.61 -12.49
N TYR A 87 -2.48 0.75 -11.39
CA TYR A 87 -1.90 0.86 -10.05
C TYR A 87 -2.55 -0.17 -9.13
N LEU A 88 -1.70 -0.95 -8.46
CA LEU A 88 -2.09 -2.02 -7.55
C LEU A 88 -1.79 -1.56 -6.12
N PHE A 89 -2.76 -1.66 -5.22
CA PHE A 89 -2.63 -1.30 -3.82
C PHE A 89 -2.97 -2.51 -2.96
N PHE A 90 -1.96 -3.08 -2.33
CA PHE A 90 -2.07 -4.31 -1.55
C PHE A 90 -1.38 -4.18 -0.19
N ASP A 91 -1.74 -5.08 0.70
CA ASP A 91 -1.12 -5.17 2.02
C ASP A 91 0.13 -6.06 1.95
N TYR A 92 1.11 -5.79 2.81
CA TYR A 92 2.29 -6.65 2.90
C TYR A 92 1.93 -8.05 3.44
N ASP A 93 0.99 -8.09 4.38
CA ASP A 93 0.34 -9.29 4.89
C ASP A 93 1.26 -10.49 5.17
N ALA A 94 2.38 -10.19 5.82
CA ALA A 94 3.44 -11.13 6.21
C ALA A 94 2.97 -12.31 7.11
N HIS A 95 1.74 -12.25 7.63
CA HIS A 95 1.13 -13.27 8.48
C HIS A 95 0.25 -14.28 7.69
N SER A 96 0.02 -14.02 6.39
CA SER A 96 -0.61 -14.94 5.46
C SER A 96 0.15 -16.26 5.35
N THR A 97 -0.55 -17.38 5.15
CA THR A 97 0.13 -18.66 4.85
C THR A 97 0.85 -18.67 3.51
N LEU A 98 0.54 -17.73 2.62
CA LEU A 98 1.20 -17.57 1.31
C LEU A 98 2.35 -16.56 1.36
N ALA A 99 2.56 -15.89 2.50
CA ALA A 99 3.55 -14.83 2.64
C ALA A 99 4.98 -15.35 2.47
N ASP A 100 5.70 -14.70 1.56
CA ASP A 100 7.08 -14.99 1.24
C ASP A 100 7.76 -13.69 0.79
N ASP A 101 8.85 -13.33 1.47
CA ASP A 101 9.55 -12.08 1.22
C ASP A 101 10.24 -12.07 -0.14
N ASP A 102 10.68 -13.23 -0.64
CA ASP A 102 11.28 -13.31 -1.96
C ASP A 102 10.22 -13.17 -3.04
N LYS A 103 9.01 -13.69 -2.83
CA LYS A 103 7.87 -13.43 -3.73
C LYS A 103 7.50 -11.96 -3.78
N ILE A 104 7.58 -11.23 -2.66
CA ILE A 104 7.35 -9.78 -2.66
C ILE A 104 8.39 -9.06 -3.53
N LYS A 105 9.67 -9.46 -3.48
CA LYS A 105 10.70 -8.90 -4.39
C LYS A 105 10.34 -9.19 -5.85
N GLU A 106 9.98 -10.42 -6.16
CA GLU A 106 9.59 -10.80 -7.52
C GLU A 106 8.34 -10.02 -8.01
N MET A 107 7.35 -9.82 -7.14
CA MET A 107 6.15 -9.04 -7.45
C MET A 107 6.46 -7.56 -7.66
N LEU A 108 7.31 -6.97 -6.82
CA LEU A 108 7.74 -5.57 -6.99
C LEU A 108 8.59 -5.37 -8.24
N SER A 109 9.34 -6.38 -8.67
CA SER A 109 10.07 -6.34 -9.95
C SER A 109 9.16 -6.54 -11.16
N PHE A 110 8.06 -7.28 -11.01
CA PHE A 110 7.12 -7.56 -12.10
C PHE A 110 6.11 -6.43 -12.29
N PHE A 111 5.61 -5.87 -11.20
CA PHE A 111 4.68 -4.74 -11.19
C PHE A 111 5.41 -3.42 -10.88
N ASN A 112 6.29 -3.01 -11.79
CA ASN A 112 7.18 -1.84 -11.61
C ASN A 112 6.95 -0.72 -12.62
N ASP A 113 5.97 -0.84 -13.52
CA ASP A 113 5.65 0.14 -14.55
C ASP A 113 4.14 0.25 -14.69
N GLU A 114 3.59 1.42 -14.39
CA GLU A 114 2.16 1.68 -14.47
C GLU A 114 1.59 1.53 -15.89
N THR A 115 2.41 1.62 -16.93
CA THR A 115 1.99 1.55 -18.33
C THR A 115 1.98 0.13 -18.91
N GLU A 116 2.57 -0.85 -18.20
CA GLU A 116 2.70 -2.25 -18.62
C GLU A 116 1.84 -3.20 -17.75
N GLU A 117 2.45 -4.05 -16.92
CA GLU A 117 1.74 -4.97 -16.02
C GLU A 117 1.13 -4.26 -14.80
N GLY A 118 1.51 -3.00 -14.58
CA GLY A 118 1.04 -2.13 -13.52
C GLY A 118 2.11 -1.85 -12.48
N MET A 119 1.87 -0.83 -11.65
CA MET A 119 2.77 -0.44 -10.56
C MET A 119 2.20 -0.86 -9.21
N LEU A 120 2.93 -1.69 -8.47
CA LEU A 120 2.52 -2.21 -7.16
C LEU A 120 2.97 -1.31 -6.02
N TYR A 121 2.01 -0.84 -5.23
CA TYR A 121 2.22 -0.14 -3.97
C TYR A 121 1.79 -1.00 -2.79
N ILE A 122 2.64 -1.05 -1.75
CA ILE A 122 2.42 -1.91 -0.58
C ILE A 122 2.17 -1.06 0.68
N CYS A 123 1.11 -1.39 1.42
CA CYS A 123 0.91 -0.88 2.77
C CYS A 123 1.63 -1.77 3.79
N TYR A 124 2.36 -1.16 4.73
CA TYR A 124 3.09 -1.85 5.79
C TYR A 124 2.48 -1.54 7.16
N PRO A 125 1.93 -2.55 7.87
CA PRO A 125 1.70 -3.92 7.41
C PRO A 125 0.45 -4.08 6.53
N MET A 126 -0.50 -3.15 6.61
CA MET A 126 -1.78 -3.19 5.90
C MET A 126 -2.41 -1.79 5.77
N VAL A 127 -3.53 -1.66 5.06
CA VAL A 127 -4.20 -0.39 4.71
C VAL A 127 -4.42 0.53 5.91
N GLU A 128 -4.66 0.00 7.12
CA GLU A 128 -4.80 0.79 8.34
C GLU A 128 -3.56 1.61 8.72
N ALA A 129 -2.40 1.39 8.08
CA ALA A 129 -1.21 2.22 8.27
C ALA A 129 -1.48 3.71 8.06
N ILE A 130 -2.38 4.09 7.15
CA ILE A 130 -2.72 5.51 6.89
C ILE A 130 -3.34 6.20 8.11
N ARG A 131 -4.03 5.45 8.97
CA ARG A 131 -4.70 6.01 10.15
C ARG A 131 -3.91 5.81 11.44
N HIS A 132 -2.86 4.99 11.42
CA HIS A 132 -2.02 4.70 12.59
C HIS A 132 -1.07 5.86 12.90
N PHE A 133 -1.65 6.94 13.41
CA PHE A 133 -0.96 8.21 13.57
C PHE A 133 -1.49 9.00 14.78
N LYS A 134 -0.56 9.52 15.59
CA LYS A 134 -0.83 10.44 16.69
C LYS A 134 -0.16 11.78 16.44
N ASP A 135 1.14 11.76 16.26
CA ASP A 135 1.97 12.92 15.97
C ASP A 135 3.25 12.49 15.25
N LEU A 136 4.00 13.45 14.71
CA LEU A 136 5.22 13.17 13.95
C LEU A 136 6.31 12.50 14.79
N GLU A 137 6.44 12.87 16.06
CA GLU A 137 7.48 12.35 16.97
C GLU A 137 7.25 10.86 17.23
N SER A 138 6.02 10.47 17.63
CA SER A 138 5.69 9.08 17.87
C SER A 138 5.67 8.27 16.58
N PHE A 139 5.26 8.88 15.47
CA PHE A 139 5.14 8.19 14.19
C PHE A 139 6.49 7.85 13.56
N LYS A 140 7.51 8.71 13.74
CA LYS A 140 8.86 8.53 13.21
C LYS A 140 9.40 7.12 13.50
N SER A 141 9.37 6.70 14.76
CA SER A 141 9.87 5.40 15.21
C SER A 141 8.81 4.30 15.28
N LEU A 142 7.59 4.54 14.77
CA LEU A 142 6.49 3.58 14.91
C LEU A 142 6.75 2.31 14.07
N THR A 143 7.03 1.21 14.73
CA THR A 143 7.14 -0.12 14.12
C THR A 143 6.09 -1.06 14.70
N VAL A 144 5.75 -2.12 13.96
CA VAL A 144 4.85 -3.17 14.43
C VAL A 144 5.30 -4.55 13.97
N LYS A 145 5.08 -5.56 14.80
CA LYS A 145 5.35 -6.96 14.45
C LYS A 145 4.49 -7.40 13.26
N CYS A 146 5.10 -8.05 12.28
CA CYS A 146 4.45 -8.34 11.00
C CYS A 146 4.21 -9.84 10.74
N LYS A 147 5.10 -10.73 11.19
CA LYS A 147 5.07 -12.16 10.79
C LYS A 147 4.15 -13.04 11.66
N ARG A 148 3.91 -12.70 12.93
CA ARG A 148 3.10 -13.51 13.88
C ARG A 148 3.50 -15.00 13.85
N ARG A 149 2.57 -15.89 13.47
CA ARG A 149 2.77 -17.35 13.34
C ARG A 149 3.86 -17.75 12.33
N ASN A 150 4.15 -16.86 11.36
CA ASN A 150 5.19 -17.04 10.35
C ASN A 150 6.55 -16.50 10.81
N CYS A 151 6.71 -16.10 12.07
CA CYS A 151 8.01 -15.70 12.58
C CYS A 151 9.02 -16.86 12.40
N PRO A 152 10.14 -16.65 11.67
CA PRO A 152 11.12 -17.70 11.43
C PRO A 152 11.85 -18.11 12.71
N TYR A 153 11.88 -17.23 13.72
CA TYR A 153 12.52 -17.47 15.02
C TYR A 153 11.55 -17.96 16.10
N LYS A 154 10.33 -18.38 15.73
CA LYS A 154 9.26 -18.71 16.68
C LYS A 154 9.62 -19.80 17.69
N ASP A 155 10.53 -20.72 17.35
CA ASP A 155 10.90 -21.85 18.21
C ASP A 155 11.99 -21.49 19.23
N GLU A 156 12.74 -20.42 18.96
CA GLU A 156 13.74 -19.85 19.87
C GLU A 156 13.19 -18.63 20.65
N CYS A 157 11.94 -18.23 20.37
CA CYS A 157 11.33 -17.04 20.95
C CYS A 157 10.75 -17.34 22.35
N HIS A 158 11.40 -16.80 23.39
CA HIS A 158 10.91 -16.90 24.77
C HIS A 158 9.50 -16.30 24.95
N ASP A 159 9.18 -15.25 24.20
CA ASP A 159 7.90 -14.53 24.28
C ASP A 159 6.86 -15.01 23.25
N LYS A 160 7.04 -16.20 22.64
CA LYS A 160 6.14 -16.74 21.60
C LYS A 160 4.68 -16.73 22.03
N GLY A 161 4.40 -17.12 23.28
CA GLY A 161 3.05 -17.19 23.82
C GLY A 161 2.35 -15.82 23.86
N GLU A 162 3.06 -14.77 24.22
CA GLU A 162 2.52 -13.40 24.25
C GLU A 162 2.44 -12.82 22.84
N CYS A 163 3.46 -13.03 22.00
CA CYS A 163 3.44 -12.61 20.60
C CYS A 163 2.23 -13.17 19.83
N LEU A 164 1.83 -14.42 20.09
CA LEU A 164 0.68 -15.04 19.43
C LEU A 164 -0.68 -14.52 19.93
N LYS A 165 -0.72 -13.92 21.12
CA LYS A 165 -1.92 -13.29 21.70
C LYS A 165 -2.09 -11.83 21.27
N GLU A 166 -1.08 -11.25 20.61
CA GLU A 166 -1.15 -9.85 20.20
C GLU A 166 -2.36 -9.58 19.28
N PRO A 167 -3.12 -8.50 19.56
CA PRO A 167 -4.32 -8.19 18.82
C PRO A 167 -3.99 -7.93 17.34
N HIS A 168 -4.93 -8.19 16.44
CA HIS A 168 -4.76 -7.89 15.02
C HIS A 168 -4.33 -6.42 14.80
N TYR A 169 -3.45 -6.15 13.83
CA TYR A 169 -2.93 -4.79 13.63
C TYR A 169 -4.04 -3.76 13.40
N LYS A 170 -5.11 -4.14 12.69
CA LYS A 170 -6.32 -3.31 12.56
C LYS A 170 -6.85 -2.80 13.90
N SER A 171 -6.82 -3.61 14.95
CA SER A 171 -7.23 -3.24 16.32
C SER A 171 -6.19 -2.36 17.00
N ILE A 172 -4.89 -2.65 16.81
CA ILE A 172 -3.80 -1.81 17.31
C ILE A 172 -3.91 -0.40 16.71
N ALA A 173 -3.96 -0.29 15.38
CA ALA A 173 -4.13 0.97 14.69
C ALA A 173 -5.44 1.68 15.07
N ALA A 174 -6.51 0.97 15.45
CA ALA A 174 -7.73 1.62 15.93
C ALA A 174 -7.56 2.22 17.34
N ALA A 175 -6.87 1.50 18.23
CA ALA A 175 -6.67 1.91 19.62
C ALA A 175 -5.55 2.96 19.78
N ASP A 176 -4.52 2.89 18.92
CA ASP A 176 -3.30 3.68 19.03
C ASP A 176 -3.25 4.86 18.04
N SER A 177 -4.41 5.44 17.73
CA SER A 177 -4.52 6.55 16.78
C SER A 177 -5.32 7.71 17.33
N LYS A 178 -5.12 8.90 16.74
CA LYS A 178 -6.03 10.04 16.94
C LYS A 178 -7.49 9.60 16.70
N PRO A 179 -8.43 9.84 17.64
CA PRO A 179 -9.83 9.41 17.48
C PRO A 179 -10.50 9.91 16.20
N GLN A 180 -10.13 11.09 15.72
CA GLN A 180 -10.62 11.66 14.47
C GLN A 180 -10.26 10.82 13.23
N LEU A 181 -9.20 10.00 13.29
CA LEU A 181 -8.75 9.13 12.21
C LEU A 181 -9.52 7.80 12.13
N SER A 182 -10.52 7.59 13.00
CA SER A 182 -11.37 6.39 12.98
C SER A 182 -12.31 6.32 11.78
N ASN A 183 -12.63 7.45 11.16
CA ASN A 183 -13.54 7.55 10.03
C ASN A 183 -12.93 8.42 8.92
N VAL A 184 -12.56 7.81 7.79
CA VAL A 184 -11.96 8.51 6.64
C VAL A 184 -12.80 9.69 6.12
N ASN A 185 -14.12 9.69 6.33
CA ASN A 185 -14.97 10.80 5.93
C ASN A 185 -14.70 12.11 6.70
N SER A 186 -14.06 12.03 7.86
CA SER A 186 -13.67 13.21 8.64
C SER A 186 -12.38 13.87 8.12
N TYR A 187 -11.69 13.24 7.16
CA TYR A 187 -10.36 13.66 6.75
C TYR A 187 -10.48 14.91 5.88
N THR A 188 -10.16 16.05 6.49
CA THR A 188 -10.05 17.33 5.80
C THR A 188 -8.77 17.39 4.97
N LYS A 189 -8.65 18.40 4.11
CA LYS A 189 -7.40 18.70 3.38
C LYS A 189 -6.18 18.76 4.33
N THR A 190 -6.32 19.41 5.48
CA THR A 190 -5.25 19.53 6.48
C THR A 190 -4.86 18.19 7.09
N ILE A 191 -5.84 17.31 7.37
CA ILE A 191 -5.54 15.95 7.85
C ILE A 191 -4.78 15.17 6.78
N TRP A 192 -5.21 15.25 5.52
CA TRP A 192 -4.48 14.61 4.42
C TRP A 192 -3.06 15.15 4.27
N GLN A 193 -2.85 16.45 4.39
CA GLN A 193 -1.51 17.06 4.36
C GLN A 193 -0.63 16.55 5.49
N GLU A 194 -1.17 16.46 6.72
CA GLU A 194 -0.44 15.94 7.88
C GLU A 194 -0.03 14.47 7.65
N LEU A 195 -0.98 13.62 7.25
CA LEU A 195 -0.72 12.20 7.00
C LEU A 195 0.27 11.98 5.85
N ILE A 196 0.07 12.66 4.72
CA ILE A 196 0.98 12.55 3.57
C ILE A 196 2.39 13.00 4.00
N THR A 197 2.52 14.13 4.69
CA THR A 197 3.81 14.61 5.19
C THR A 197 4.47 13.58 6.10
N ALA A 198 3.75 13.05 7.08
CA ALA A 198 4.27 12.07 8.03
C ALA A 198 4.80 10.81 7.34
N HIS A 199 4.02 10.23 6.44
CA HIS A 199 4.39 9.02 5.71
C HIS A 199 5.56 9.26 4.75
N LEU A 200 5.61 10.40 4.06
CA LEU A 200 6.73 10.73 3.16
C LEU A 200 8.02 11.00 3.93
N CYS A 201 7.96 11.74 5.04
CA CYS A 201 9.12 11.95 5.91
C CYS A 201 9.64 10.61 6.44
N LYS A 202 8.75 9.71 6.85
CA LYS A 202 9.14 8.39 7.34
C LYS A 202 9.71 7.48 6.26
N ALA A 203 9.16 7.50 5.05
CA ALA A 203 9.73 6.76 3.93
C ALA A 203 11.15 7.26 3.60
N ASN A 204 11.36 8.59 3.65
CA ASN A 204 12.68 9.17 3.49
C ASN A 204 13.64 8.82 4.64
N ASP A 205 13.15 8.75 5.88
CA ASP A 205 13.94 8.30 7.04
C ASP A 205 14.35 6.83 6.91
N LEU A 206 13.41 5.97 6.51
CA LEU A 206 13.66 4.56 6.28
C LEU A 206 14.76 4.35 5.23
N VAL A 207 14.72 5.10 4.12
CA VAL A 207 15.63 4.90 2.97
C VAL A 207 16.94 5.68 3.09
N ASN A 208 16.87 6.93 3.54
CA ASN A 208 17.98 7.89 3.52
C ASN A 208 18.39 8.39 4.92
N ASP A 209 17.82 7.84 6.00
CA ASP A 209 18.11 8.23 7.39
C ASP A 209 17.86 9.73 7.67
N ALA A 210 16.90 10.31 6.95
CA ALA A 210 16.47 11.69 7.08
C ALA A 210 14.94 11.83 7.20
N PHE A 211 14.45 12.14 8.40
CA PHE A 211 13.03 12.42 8.67
C PHE A 211 12.60 13.82 8.18
N THR A 212 12.64 14.01 6.87
CA THR A 212 12.23 15.22 6.15
C THR A 212 11.54 14.81 4.85
N LEU A 213 10.79 15.73 4.22
CA LEU A 213 10.18 15.44 2.91
C LEU A 213 11.26 15.03 1.89
N PRO A 214 11.02 13.99 1.07
CA PRO A 214 12.00 13.49 0.13
C PRO A 214 12.25 14.48 -1.01
N THR A 215 13.50 14.55 -1.45
CA THR A 215 13.94 15.40 -2.58
C THR A 215 13.99 14.65 -3.91
N SER A 216 13.90 13.32 -3.87
CA SER A 216 13.79 12.40 -5.00
C SER A 216 12.64 11.42 -4.78
N LEU A 217 12.17 10.78 -5.85
CA LEU A 217 11.22 9.67 -5.73
C LEU A 217 11.90 8.48 -5.02
N ILE A 218 11.08 7.66 -4.36
CA ILE A 218 11.54 6.48 -3.63
C ILE A 218 10.73 5.29 -4.15
N SER A 219 11.38 4.33 -4.82
CA SER A 219 10.68 3.19 -5.38
C SER A 219 10.15 2.24 -4.30
N GLN A 220 9.06 1.54 -4.61
CA GLN A 220 8.46 0.53 -3.73
C GLN A 220 9.44 -0.61 -3.43
N GLU A 221 10.24 -1.01 -4.42
CA GLU A 221 11.34 -1.96 -4.25
C GLU A 221 12.36 -1.47 -3.21
N THR A 222 12.79 -0.20 -3.28
CA THR A 222 13.76 0.37 -2.34
C THR A 222 13.20 0.39 -0.92
N ILE A 223 11.93 0.78 -0.77
CA ILE A 223 11.24 0.76 0.52
C ILE A 223 11.23 -0.65 1.09
N PHE A 224 10.85 -1.65 0.28
CA PHE A 224 10.80 -3.03 0.75
C PHE A 224 12.18 -3.57 1.15
N LEU A 225 13.23 -3.33 0.34
CA LEU A 225 14.60 -3.73 0.67
C LEU A 225 15.06 -3.10 1.99
N LYS A 226 14.71 -1.83 2.25
CA LYS A 226 15.03 -1.17 3.51
C LYS A 226 14.19 -1.65 4.69
N GLN A 227 12.92 -2.04 4.47
CA GLN A 227 12.14 -2.76 5.49
C GLN A 227 12.83 -4.08 5.85
N LEU A 228 13.31 -4.85 4.86
CA LEU A 228 14.04 -6.10 5.09
C LEU A 228 15.30 -5.87 5.92
N GLU A 229 16.15 -4.97 5.46
CA GLU A 229 17.44 -4.63 6.09
C GLU A 229 17.26 -4.13 7.54
N LYS A 230 16.36 -3.16 7.75
CA LYS A 230 16.26 -2.45 9.03
C LYS A 230 15.28 -3.07 10.04
N HIS A 231 14.29 -3.84 9.59
CA HIS A 231 13.15 -4.23 10.45
C HIS A 231 12.72 -5.71 10.36
N ILE A 232 12.61 -6.28 9.15
CA ILE A 232 12.02 -7.63 8.98
C ILE A 232 13.04 -8.73 9.25
N CYS A 233 14.28 -8.62 8.75
CA CYS A 233 15.32 -9.65 8.88
C CYS A 233 16.03 -9.61 10.25
N HIS A 234 15.26 -9.42 11.34
CA HIS A 234 15.73 -9.34 12.72
C HIS A 234 15.04 -10.38 13.60
N LYS A 235 15.56 -10.63 14.81
CA LYS A 235 15.05 -11.68 15.73
C LYS A 235 13.56 -11.54 16.07
N CYS A 236 13.03 -10.32 16.07
CA CYS A 236 11.61 -10.04 16.20
C CYS A 236 11.15 -9.25 14.96
N PRO A 237 10.72 -9.94 13.89
CA PRO A 237 10.39 -9.29 12.63
C PRO A 237 9.28 -8.25 12.77
N GLU A 238 9.60 -7.03 12.40
CA GLU A 238 8.70 -5.89 12.40
C GLU A 238 8.74 -5.15 11.06
N VAL A 239 7.84 -4.19 10.88
CA VAL A 239 7.87 -3.24 9.78
C VAL A 239 7.73 -1.83 10.30
N ALA A 240 8.45 -0.88 9.70
CA ALA A 240 8.14 0.52 9.84
C ALA A 240 6.76 0.79 9.24
N VAL A 241 5.84 1.33 10.04
CA VAL A 241 4.46 1.59 9.57
C VAL A 241 4.47 2.62 8.45
N LEU A 242 3.99 2.23 7.26
CA LEU A 242 3.95 3.06 6.05
C LEU A 242 2.70 2.75 5.22
N SER A 243 2.06 3.78 4.67
CA SER A 243 0.92 3.64 3.77
C SER A 243 1.34 3.87 2.33
N ALA A 244 0.80 3.06 1.42
CA ALA A 244 0.98 3.19 -0.02
C ALA A 244 0.45 4.52 -0.58
N PHE A 245 -0.67 5.03 -0.05
CA PHE A 245 -1.38 6.17 -0.66
C PHE A 245 -0.55 7.45 -0.68
N PRO A 246 0.12 7.87 0.42
CA PRO A 246 1.07 9.00 0.38
C PRO A 246 2.21 8.84 -0.63
N LEU A 247 2.73 7.62 -0.80
CA LEU A 247 3.80 7.34 -1.77
C LEU A 247 3.29 7.52 -3.20
N TYR A 248 2.10 6.99 -3.50
CA TYR A 248 1.43 7.25 -4.78
C TYR A 248 1.22 8.76 -5.03
N VAL A 249 0.88 9.55 -4.01
CA VAL A 249 0.78 11.02 -4.16
C VAL A 249 2.13 11.62 -4.59
N LEU A 250 3.23 11.16 -4.00
CA LEU A 250 4.58 11.63 -4.36
C LEU A 250 4.88 11.32 -5.82
N ASP A 251 4.62 10.09 -6.27
CA ASP A 251 4.90 9.64 -7.63
C ASP A 251 3.99 10.36 -8.64
N TYR A 252 2.70 10.51 -8.33
CA TYR A 252 1.71 11.16 -9.19
C TYR A 252 2.02 12.65 -9.47
N PHE A 253 2.56 13.37 -8.49
CA PHE A 253 2.85 14.81 -8.63
C PHE A 253 4.34 15.13 -8.84
N GLY A 254 5.24 14.23 -8.46
CA GLY A 254 6.65 14.52 -8.27
C GLY A 254 6.94 15.36 -7.01
N CYS A 255 8.17 15.28 -6.50
CA CYS A 255 8.58 15.91 -5.22
C CYS A 255 8.19 17.40 -5.12
N LYS A 256 8.57 18.21 -6.12
CA LYS A 256 8.36 19.67 -6.08
C LYS A 256 6.88 20.05 -5.95
N ARG A 257 6.01 19.40 -6.71
CA ARG A 257 4.58 19.72 -6.74
C ARG A 257 3.86 19.16 -5.52
N THR A 258 4.28 18.00 -5.03
CA THR A 258 3.80 17.45 -3.75
C THR A 258 4.11 18.41 -2.60
N ILE A 259 5.35 18.86 -2.45
CA ILE A 259 5.75 19.83 -1.42
C ILE A 259 4.91 21.12 -1.52
N THR A 260 4.71 21.63 -2.74
CA THR A 260 3.88 22.83 -2.96
C THR A 260 2.43 22.61 -2.48
N LYS A 261 1.85 21.44 -2.75
CA LYS A 261 0.48 21.10 -2.32
C LYS A 261 0.37 20.88 -0.81
N LEU A 262 1.42 20.35 -0.17
CA LEU A 262 1.45 20.16 1.28
C LEU A 262 1.49 21.49 2.04
N ASN A 263 2.07 22.53 1.44
CA ASN A 263 2.17 23.87 2.04
C ASN A 263 1.03 24.84 1.67
N SER A 264 0.06 24.41 0.85
CA SER A 264 -1.06 25.24 0.36
C SER A 264 -2.35 25.05 1.15
#